data_AF-A0A423GP32-F1
#
_entry.id   AF-A0A423GP32-F1
#
_cell.length_a   1.000
_cell.length_b   1.000
_cell.length_c   1.000
_cell.angle_alpha   90.00
_cell.angle_beta   90.00
_cell.angle_gamma   90.00
#
_symmetry.space_group_name_H-M   'P 1'
#
loop_
_entity.id
_entity.type
_entity.pdbx_description
1 polymer ?
#
loop_
_entity_poly.entity_id
_entity_poly.type
_entity_poly.pdbx_seq_one_letter_code
_entity_poly.pdbx_strand_id
1 'polypeptide(L)'
;MTPEQKVKFLILALDARWQKKEAPNYAAMTGVDADTGYAALVEAGEHWDCRNETRCGDVETDIPCDGGRHYEAKSVAAQLPDGTWIGWTHYYGGGKHAEPDAIEWMSEAYELDCVEEEKVATIRTFTKQAA
;
A
#
# COMPACT_ATOMS: atom_id res chain seq x y z
N MET A 1 9.53 -13.67 1.93
CA MET A 1 8.07 -13.47 2.05
C MET A 1 7.51 -13.25 0.65
N THR A 2 6.34 -13.79 0.34
CA THR A 2 5.58 -13.41 -0.86
C THR A 2 5.10 -11.96 -0.77
N PRO A 3 4.69 -11.30 -1.87
CA PRO A 3 4.08 -9.96 -1.80
C PRO A 3 2.89 -9.90 -0.85
N GLU A 4 2.00 -10.89 -0.86
CA GLU A 4 0.88 -10.99 0.08
C GLU A 4 1.36 -11.02 1.55
N GLN A 5 2.39 -11.83 1.85
CA GLN A 5 2.97 -11.89 3.19
C GLN A 5 3.63 -10.57 3.62
N LYS A 6 4.22 -9.84 2.67
CA LYS A 6 4.77 -8.49 2.90
C LYS A 6 3.67 -7.48 3.21
N VAL A 7 2.52 -7.56 2.53
CA VAL A 7 1.33 -6.75 2.87
C VAL A 7 0.84 -7.08 4.29
N LYS A 8 0.74 -8.36 4.64
CA LYS A 8 0.36 -8.79 6.00
C LYS A 8 1.33 -8.27 7.05
N PHE A 9 2.63 -8.23 6.75
CA PHE A 9 3.62 -7.58 7.60
C PHE A 9 3.31 -6.09 7.83
N LEU A 10 3.00 -5.33 6.76
CA LEU A 10 2.67 -3.89 6.89
C LEU A 10 1.45 -3.68 7.80
N ILE A 11 0.43 -4.52 7.68
CA ILE A 11 -0.76 -4.49 8.54
C ILE A 11 -0.38 -4.73 10.01
N LEU A 12 0.46 -5.73 10.27
CA LEU A 12 0.93 -6.05 11.63
C LEU A 12 1.81 -4.94 12.22
N ALA A 13 2.67 -4.33 11.42
CA ALA A 13 3.48 -3.20 11.84
C ALA A 13 2.64 -1.96 12.17
N LEU A 14 1.57 -1.73 11.39
CA LEU A 14 0.63 -0.65 11.64
C LEU A 14 -0.19 -0.88 12.93
N ASP A 15 -0.69 -2.10 13.15
CA ASP A 15 -1.36 -2.47 14.40
C ASP A 15 -0.44 -2.25 15.59
N ALA A 16 0.78 -2.80 15.55
CA ALA A 16 1.75 -2.64 16.62
C ALA A 16 2.02 -1.15 16.94
N ARG A 17 2.14 -0.30 15.91
CA ARG A 17 2.30 1.15 16.06
C ARG A 17 1.11 1.79 16.77
N TRP A 18 -0.12 1.49 16.35
CA TRP A 18 -1.33 2.05 16.95
C TRP A 18 -1.55 1.58 18.39
N GLN A 19 -1.24 0.32 18.66
CA GLN A 19 -1.29 -0.27 20.00
C GLN A 19 -0.11 0.15 20.89
N LYS A 20 0.84 0.93 20.37
CA LYS A 20 2.08 1.35 21.05
C LYS A 20 2.90 0.15 21.56
N LYS A 21 2.88 -0.95 20.80
CA LYS A 21 3.70 -2.16 21.01
C LYS A 21 4.99 -2.05 20.21
N GLU A 22 5.92 -2.94 20.50
CA GLU A 22 7.14 -3.08 19.69
C GLU A 22 6.76 -3.55 18.28
N ALA A 23 7.31 -2.88 17.26
CA ALA A 23 7.07 -3.24 15.87
C ALA A 23 7.67 -4.62 15.55
N PRO A 24 7.02 -5.45 14.72
CA PRO A 24 7.59 -6.70 14.27
C PRO A 24 8.93 -6.47 13.55
N ASN A 25 9.94 -7.25 13.89
CA ASN A 25 11.26 -7.13 13.25
C ASN A 25 11.23 -7.76 11.86
N TYR A 26 11.08 -6.92 10.83
CA TYR A 26 11.02 -7.36 9.43
C TYR A 26 12.16 -8.29 9.03
N ALA A 27 13.41 -7.99 9.43
CA ALA A 27 14.58 -8.77 9.04
C ALA A 27 14.62 -10.18 9.67
N ALA A 28 13.97 -10.37 10.82
CA ALA A 28 13.90 -11.65 11.51
C ALA A 28 12.62 -12.43 11.22
N MET A 29 11.63 -11.79 10.60
CA MET A 29 10.30 -12.34 10.43
C MET A 29 10.23 -13.23 9.18
N THR A 30 9.56 -14.37 9.31
CA THR A 30 9.30 -15.27 8.18
C THR A 30 7.91 -15.04 7.59
N GLY A 31 7.66 -15.59 6.39
CA GLY A 31 6.33 -15.53 5.78
C GLY A 31 5.25 -16.21 6.65
N VAL A 32 5.62 -17.31 7.32
CA VAL A 32 4.72 -18.04 8.23
C VAL A 32 4.36 -17.18 9.44
N ASP A 33 5.31 -16.40 9.98
CA ASP A 33 5.04 -15.49 11.09
C ASP A 33 4.05 -14.38 10.67
N ALA A 34 4.19 -13.86 9.44
CA ALA A 34 3.27 -12.85 8.89
C ALA A 34 1.86 -13.40 8.69
N ASP A 35 1.75 -14.59 8.11
CA ASP A 35 0.45 -15.26 7.94
C ASP A 35 -0.19 -15.57 9.30
N THR A 36 0.58 -16.06 10.26
CA THR A 36 0.10 -16.41 11.61
C THR A 36 -0.36 -15.17 12.38
N GLY A 37 0.44 -14.10 12.37
CA GLY A 37 0.09 -12.84 13.02
C GLY A 37 -1.16 -12.21 12.43
N TYR A 38 -1.27 -12.18 11.09
CA TYR A 38 -2.45 -11.65 10.43
C TYR A 38 -3.70 -12.51 10.72
N ALA A 39 -3.59 -13.84 10.68
CA ALA A 39 -4.68 -14.73 11.05
C ALA A 39 -5.17 -14.51 12.49
N ALA A 40 -4.25 -14.23 13.43
CA ALA A 40 -4.61 -13.90 14.81
C ALA A 40 -5.40 -12.58 14.92
N LEU A 41 -5.01 -11.54 14.16
CA LEU A 41 -5.78 -10.29 14.08
C LEU A 41 -7.17 -10.50 13.46
N VAL A 42 -7.28 -11.40 12.47
CA VAL A 42 -8.56 -11.76 11.85
C VAL A 42 -9.45 -12.48 12.85
N GLU A 43 -8.92 -13.48 13.57
CA GLU A 43 -9.65 -14.24 14.60
C GLU A 43 -10.14 -13.32 15.74
N ALA A 44 -9.31 -12.34 16.13
CA ALA A 44 -9.67 -11.35 17.14
C ALA A 44 -10.65 -10.27 16.63
N GLY A 45 -10.86 -10.17 15.30
CA GLY A 45 -11.66 -9.11 14.69
C GLY A 45 -10.99 -7.72 14.71
N GLU A 46 -9.68 -7.66 14.94
CA GLU A 46 -8.90 -6.42 15.11
C GLU A 46 -8.20 -5.96 13.82
N HIS A 47 -8.24 -6.79 12.77
CA HIS A 47 -7.58 -6.50 11.48
C HIS A 47 -8.19 -5.34 10.67
N TRP A 48 -9.47 -4.98 10.89
CA TRP A 48 -10.25 -4.14 9.96
C TRP A 48 -9.63 -2.77 9.71
N ASP A 49 -9.30 -2.03 10.77
CA ASP A 49 -8.81 -0.66 10.64
C ASP A 49 -7.41 -0.64 9.99
N CYS A 50 -6.51 -1.52 10.44
CA CYS A 50 -5.16 -1.62 9.90
C CYS A 50 -5.17 -2.10 8.45
N ARG A 51 -6.00 -3.10 8.12
CA ARG A 51 -6.19 -3.57 6.73
C ARG A 51 -6.66 -2.44 5.84
N ASN A 52 -7.65 -1.65 6.29
CA ASN A 52 -8.21 -0.57 5.50
C ASN A 52 -7.22 0.56 5.26
N GLU A 53 -6.45 0.94 6.28
CA GLU A 53 -5.40 1.95 6.13
C GLU A 53 -4.28 1.45 5.20
N THR A 54 -3.79 0.22 5.40
CA THR A 54 -2.76 -0.35 4.51
C THR A 54 -3.27 -0.46 3.08
N ARG A 55 -4.53 -0.83 2.86
CA ARG A 55 -5.12 -0.97 1.53
C ARG A 55 -5.04 0.31 0.68
N CYS A 56 -5.06 1.49 1.30
CA CYS A 56 -4.95 2.77 0.61
C CYS A 56 -3.55 3.02 0.01
N GLY A 57 -2.51 2.34 0.51
CA GLY A 57 -1.12 2.53 0.13
C GLY A 57 -0.52 3.87 0.58
N ASP A 58 0.80 3.99 0.46
CA ASP A 58 1.53 5.20 0.79
C ASP A 58 1.60 6.16 -0.41
N VAL A 59 1.73 5.62 -1.62
CA VAL A 59 1.86 6.37 -2.87
C VAL A 59 1.06 5.71 -4.00
N GLU A 60 0.59 6.52 -4.95
CA GLU A 60 0.02 6.05 -6.22
C GLU A 60 1.16 5.82 -7.22
N THR A 61 1.12 4.73 -7.99
CA THR A 61 2.23 4.31 -8.87
C THR A 61 1.99 4.60 -10.34
N ASP A 62 0.78 5.02 -10.72
CA ASP A 62 0.33 5.21 -12.11
C ASP A 62 0.47 3.95 -13.00
N ILE A 63 0.71 2.78 -12.40
CA ILE A 63 0.74 1.50 -13.13
C ILE A 63 -0.70 1.17 -13.56
N PRO A 64 -0.95 0.76 -14.81
CA PRO A 64 -2.28 0.36 -15.25
C PRO A 64 -2.87 -0.74 -14.35
N CYS A 65 -4.11 -0.53 -13.91
CA CYS A 65 -4.87 -1.50 -13.12
C CYS A 65 -6.29 -1.62 -13.66
N ASP A 66 -6.94 -2.75 -13.40
CA ASP A 66 -8.29 -3.02 -13.87
C ASP A 66 -9.33 -2.34 -12.98
N GLY A 67 -10.17 -1.50 -13.57
CA GLY A 67 -11.31 -0.87 -12.91
C GLY A 67 -12.63 -1.58 -13.18
N GLY A 68 -13.67 -1.18 -12.44
CA GLY A 68 -15.04 -1.68 -12.62
C GLY A 68 -16.00 -0.61 -13.11
N ARG A 69 -17.18 -1.03 -13.61
CA ARG A 69 -18.27 -0.08 -13.94
C ARG A 69 -18.91 0.55 -12.70
N HIS A 70 -18.72 -0.06 -11.54
CA HIS A 70 -19.42 0.30 -10.30
C HIS A 70 -18.46 0.67 -9.16
N TYR A 71 -17.16 0.72 -9.42
CA TYR A 71 -16.13 1.11 -8.46
C TYR A 71 -14.93 1.70 -9.21
N GLU A 72 -14.16 2.52 -8.53
CA GLU A 72 -12.92 3.09 -9.04
C GLU A 72 -11.73 2.21 -8.60
N ALA A 73 -10.62 2.30 -9.32
CA ALA A 73 -9.40 1.58 -9.02
C ALA A 73 -8.20 2.49 -9.27
N LYS A 74 -7.17 2.35 -8.44
CA LYS A 74 -5.85 2.94 -8.67
C LYS A 74 -4.77 1.96 -8.21
N SER A 75 -3.60 2.03 -8.82
CA SER A 75 -2.44 1.25 -8.39
C SER A 75 -1.70 2.02 -7.30
N VAL A 76 -1.45 1.35 -6.17
CA VAL A 76 -0.78 1.96 -5.02
C VAL A 76 0.40 1.10 -4.59
N ALA A 77 1.30 1.69 -3.82
CA ALA A 77 2.44 0.99 -3.26
C ALA A 77 2.77 1.48 -1.85
N ALA A 78 3.50 0.63 -1.12
CA ALA A 78 4.12 0.96 0.15
C ALA A 78 5.55 0.43 0.21
N GLN A 79 6.37 1.10 1.01
CA GLN A 79 7.77 0.72 1.21
C GLN A 79 7.92 -0.11 2.49
N LEU A 80 8.69 -1.20 2.38
CA LEU A 80 9.09 -2.02 3.51
C LEU A 80 10.32 -1.45 4.23
N PRO A 81 10.60 -1.88 5.48
CA PRO A 81 11.76 -1.40 6.24
C PRO A 81 13.13 -1.66 5.58
N ASP A 82 13.23 -2.63 4.66
CA ASP A 82 14.44 -2.93 3.89
C ASP A 82 14.59 -2.07 2.63
N GLY A 83 13.65 -1.16 2.38
CA GLY A 83 13.60 -0.28 1.22
C GLY A 83 12.92 -0.88 -0.01
N THR A 84 12.51 -2.16 0.03
CA THR A 84 11.78 -2.78 -1.09
C THR A 84 10.35 -2.24 -1.18
N TRP A 85 9.84 -2.15 -2.40
CA TRP A 85 8.49 -1.67 -2.66
C TRP A 85 7.57 -2.82 -3.04
N ILE A 86 6.33 -2.75 -2.54
CA ILE A 86 5.26 -3.65 -2.92
C ILE A 86 4.07 -2.83 -3.41
N GLY A 87 3.44 -3.29 -4.50
CA GLY A 87 2.28 -2.65 -5.10
C GLY A 87 1.06 -3.56 -5.13
N TRP A 88 -0.13 -2.97 -5.22
CA TRP A 88 -1.41 -3.66 -5.42
C TRP A 88 -2.45 -2.69 -5.99
N THR A 89 -3.60 -3.21 -6.37
CA THR A 89 -4.75 -2.40 -6.81
C THR A 89 -5.61 -2.02 -5.60
N HIS A 90 -5.81 -0.71 -5.40
CA HIS A 90 -6.78 -0.18 -4.44
C HIS A 90 -8.11 0.06 -5.16
N TYR A 91 -9.11 -0.77 -4.87
CA TYR A 91 -10.50 -0.58 -5.32
C TYR A 91 -11.26 0.31 -4.32
N TYR A 92 -11.94 1.36 -4.77
CA TYR A 92 -12.62 2.30 -3.88
C TYR A 92 -13.89 2.90 -4.49
N GLY A 93 -14.57 3.72 -3.69
CA GLY A 93 -15.87 4.28 -4.05
C GLY A 93 -16.97 3.23 -3.96
N GLY A 94 -17.77 3.12 -5.01
CA GLY A 94 -18.92 2.23 -5.02
C GLY A 94 -20.19 2.85 -4.44
N GLY A 95 -21.23 2.05 -4.39
CA GLY A 95 -22.57 2.46 -3.95
C GLY A 95 -23.39 1.22 -3.62
N LYS A 96 -24.72 1.32 -3.58
CA LYS A 96 -25.62 0.21 -3.19
C LYS A 96 -25.49 -1.10 -4.02
N HIS A 97 -24.67 -1.13 -5.07
CA HIS A 97 -24.49 -2.26 -5.98
C HIS A 97 -23.03 -2.73 -6.08
N ALA A 98 -22.10 -2.17 -5.31
CA ALA A 98 -20.70 -2.57 -5.33
C ALA A 98 -20.08 -2.46 -3.95
N GLU A 99 -19.27 -3.45 -3.59
CA GLU A 99 -18.55 -3.52 -2.32
C GLU A 99 -17.05 -3.64 -2.60
N PRO A 100 -16.39 -2.57 -3.06
CA PRO A 100 -14.97 -2.63 -3.43
C PRO A 100 -14.05 -3.01 -2.27
N ASP A 101 -14.47 -2.73 -1.03
CA ASP A 101 -13.70 -3.06 0.18
C ASP A 101 -13.62 -4.58 0.45
N ALA A 102 -14.54 -5.35 -0.12
CA ALA A 102 -14.59 -6.82 -0.04
C ALA A 102 -13.84 -7.52 -1.19
N ILE A 103 -13.36 -6.77 -2.19
CA ILE A 103 -12.53 -7.35 -3.26
C ILE A 103 -11.19 -7.79 -2.64
N GLU A 104 -10.79 -9.03 -2.94
CA GLU A 104 -9.50 -9.55 -2.51
C GLU A 104 -8.38 -8.83 -3.26
N TRP A 105 -7.43 -8.25 -2.52
CA TRP A 105 -6.38 -7.40 -3.09
C TRP A 105 -4.98 -7.81 -2.61
N MET A 106 -4.87 -8.50 -1.48
CA MET A 106 -3.56 -8.85 -0.92
C MET A 106 -2.91 -9.96 -1.74
N SER A 107 -3.70 -10.92 -2.24
CA SER A 107 -3.20 -11.99 -3.12
C SER A 107 -2.75 -11.48 -4.49
N GLU A 108 -3.18 -10.28 -4.89
CA GLU A 108 -2.79 -9.63 -6.16
C GLU A 108 -1.57 -8.73 -6.00
N ALA A 109 -0.99 -8.63 -4.80
CA ALA A 109 0.19 -7.80 -4.57
C ALA A 109 1.41 -8.29 -5.37
N TYR A 110 2.28 -7.35 -5.75
CA TYR A 110 3.47 -7.60 -6.56
C TYR A 110 4.67 -6.78 -6.07
N GLU A 111 5.89 -7.24 -6.38
CA GLU A 111 7.12 -6.49 -6.10
C GLU A 111 7.32 -5.39 -7.13
N LEU A 112 7.92 -4.28 -6.70
CA LEU A 112 8.20 -3.11 -7.52
C LEU A 112 9.68 -2.75 -7.49
N ASP A 113 10.23 -2.46 -8.67
CA ASP A 113 11.51 -1.78 -8.82
C ASP A 113 11.26 -0.27 -8.86
N CYS A 114 11.70 0.45 -7.84
CA CYS A 114 11.57 1.91 -7.77
C CYS A 114 12.91 2.59 -8.09
N VAL A 115 12.89 3.54 -9.04
CA VAL A 115 14.01 4.45 -9.32
C VAL A 115 13.56 5.86 -8.97
N GLU A 116 14.17 6.43 -7.94
CA GLU A 116 13.87 7.79 -7.49
C GLU A 116 14.80 8.81 -8.17
N GLU A 117 14.24 9.80 -8.85
CA GLU A 117 14.98 10.92 -9.46
C GLU A 117 14.44 12.27 -8.95
N GLU A 118 15.21 12.95 -8.10
CA GLU A 118 14.87 14.32 -7.69
C GLU A 118 15.33 15.34 -8.76
N LYS A 119 14.40 16.15 -9.27
CA LYS A 119 14.69 17.19 -10.29
C LYS A 119 14.34 18.58 -9.77
N VAL A 120 15.35 19.38 -9.46
CA VAL A 120 15.19 20.81 -9.08
C VAL A 120 15.43 21.69 -10.31
N ALA A 121 14.41 22.43 -10.75
CA ALA A 121 14.51 23.33 -11.90
C ALA A 121 14.15 24.78 -11.53
N THR A 122 15.06 25.72 -11.83
CA THR A 122 14.77 27.16 -11.82
C THR A 122 14.61 27.66 -13.26
N ILE A 123 13.39 27.95 -13.67
CA ILE A 123 13.08 28.45 -15.02
C ILE A 123 12.95 29.98 -14.95
N ARG A 124 13.76 30.70 -15.76
CA ARG A 124 13.64 32.15 -15.94
C ARG A 124 13.46 32.48 -17.40
N THR A 125 12.33 33.09 -17.72
CA THR A 125 12.01 33.60 -19.05
C THR A 125 12.09 35.12 -19.00
N PHE A 126 12.84 35.72 -19.92
CA PHE A 126 13.00 37.16 -20.02
C PHE A 126 12.49 37.65 -21.37
N THR A 127 11.81 38.78 -21.37
CA THR A 127 11.43 39.52 -22.57
C THR A 127 12.00 40.93 -22.50
N LYS A 128 12.34 41.49 -23.65
CA LYS A 128 12.94 42.83 -23.75
C LYS A 128 11.88 43.91 -23.45
N GLN A 129 12.21 44.91 -22.65
CA GLN A 129 11.37 46.11 -22.53
C GLN A 129 11.35 46.88 -23.85
N ALA A 130 10.16 47.21 -24.35
CA ALA A 130 10.01 48.19 -25.42
C ALA A 130 10.38 49.57 -24.86
N ALA A 131 11.22 50.30 -25.60
CA ALA A 131 11.68 51.64 -25.26
C ALA A 131 10.58 52.70 -25.43
#